data_AF-A0A959Q1Y2-F1
#
_entry.id   AF-A0A959Q1Y2-F1
#
_cell.length_a   1.000
_cell.length_b   1.000
_cell.length_c   1.000
_cell.angle_alpha   90.00
_cell.angle_beta   90.00
_cell.angle_gamma   90.00
#
_symmetry.space_group_name_H-M   'P 1'
#
loop_
_entity.id
_entity.type
_entity.pdbx_description
1 polymer ?
#
loop_
_entity_poly.entity_id
_entity_poly.type
_entity_poly.pdbx_seq_one_letter_code
_entity_poly.pdbx_strand_id
1 'polypeptide(L)'
;MFKIFSGLLLMIGLLFLGCQQSPQPVADQDAYNKLQAQLLDAKPGSIIEIPAGIYELDRSLSLDAIARVTIRGAGIDKTILSFKTQQAGAEGLRITADSVTLEDFTVQDALGDGIKLQGCEQVVIQRVKATWTDGAKASNGGYGLYPVQCKHVLIDSCEASFASDAGIYVGQSEDVVVRNSYAHENVAGIEIENCINSRVYHNRAENNSGGILVFDLPDLQVVNGHSCDVFQNQIVDNNHKNFAAEGNMVAIVPPGTGIILLAAKKVNIYENNITGHKTIGTAIASYHITELPWKDERYDPFTYDISIHDNAYDRQRAIPDLSKDFGKMVNLLFPGKPQDILYDGITRNDDESSNSMNICIRDNTGDQLRFAMVDAAHDFDHVSQDPSPYNCQ
;
A
#
# COMPACT_ATOMS: atom_id res chain seq x y z
N MET A 1 21.14 73.20 38.34
CA MET A 1 20.08 73.12 39.37
C MET A 1 19.87 71.65 39.68
N PHE A 2 19.87 71.32 40.97
CA PHE A 2 19.96 69.98 41.60
C PHE A 2 18.76 69.04 41.40
N LYS A 3 19.00 67.73 41.63
CA LYS A 3 18.15 66.59 42.12
C LYS A 3 18.20 65.38 41.16
N ILE A 4 18.85 64.24 41.44
CA ILE A 4 18.79 63.21 42.52
C ILE A 4 17.47 62.41 42.57
N PHE A 5 17.63 61.08 42.68
CA PHE A 5 16.70 59.94 42.95
C PHE A 5 16.25 59.17 41.71
N SER A 6 16.13 57.84 41.68
CA SER A 6 16.52 56.70 42.52
C SER A 6 16.03 55.45 41.77
N GLY A 7 16.51 54.27 42.16
CA GLY A 7 16.38 53.04 41.39
C GLY A 7 14.96 52.51 41.17
N LEU A 8 14.87 51.62 40.17
CA LEU A 8 13.89 50.54 40.14
C LEU A 8 14.50 49.37 39.36
N LEU A 9 14.97 48.35 40.10
CA LEU A 9 15.40 47.08 39.52
C LEU A 9 14.11 46.27 39.26
N LEU A 10 13.71 46.13 38.01
CA LEU A 10 12.52 45.37 37.63
C LEU A 10 12.89 43.87 37.59
N MET A 11 12.48 43.12 38.61
CA MET A 11 12.48 41.65 38.57
C MET A 11 11.41 41.19 37.58
N ILE A 12 11.82 40.63 36.45
CA ILE A 12 10.94 39.91 35.54
C ILE A 12 10.84 38.48 36.07
N GLY A 13 9.72 38.16 36.70
CA GLY A 13 9.38 36.79 37.08
C GLY A 13 9.09 35.97 35.83
N LEU A 14 9.90 34.93 35.57
CA LEU A 14 9.56 33.89 34.62
C LEU A 14 8.40 33.06 35.21
N LEU A 15 7.21 33.25 34.66
CA LEU A 15 6.10 32.33 34.82
C LEU A 15 6.44 31.04 34.08
N PHE A 16 6.87 30.01 34.80
CA PHE A 16 6.92 28.65 34.29
C PHE A 16 5.47 28.17 34.08
N LEU A 17 4.97 28.32 32.86
CA LEU A 17 3.83 27.55 32.38
C LEU A 17 4.26 26.08 32.37
N GLY A 18 3.90 25.35 33.42
CA GLY A 18 4.06 23.90 33.45
C GLY A 18 3.26 23.29 32.31
N CYS A 19 3.93 22.78 31.28
CA CYS A 19 3.31 21.90 30.31
C CYS A 19 2.73 20.71 31.08
N GLN A 20 1.40 20.61 31.16
CA GLN A 20 0.75 19.36 31.52
C GLN A 20 1.08 18.37 30.40
N GLN A 21 2.11 17.54 30.62
CA GLN A 21 2.32 16.35 29.80
C GLN A 21 1.07 15.49 29.97
N SER A 22 0.38 15.24 28.85
CA SER A 22 -0.69 14.25 28.80
C SER A 22 -0.17 12.94 29.41
N PRO A 23 -0.98 12.23 30.23
CA PRO A 23 -0.57 10.93 30.77
C PRO A 23 -0.11 10.03 29.63
N GLN A 24 1.10 9.46 29.77
CA GLN A 24 1.58 8.49 28.79
C GLN A 24 0.70 7.23 28.86
N PRO A 25 0.38 6.60 27.72
CA PRO A 25 -0.31 5.31 27.72
C PRO A 25 0.45 4.29 28.55
N VAL A 26 -0.28 3.46 29.30
CA VAL A 26 0.29 2.39 30.12
C VAL A 26 -0.35 1.08 29.68
N ALA A 27 0.48 0.05 29.48
CA ALA A 27 0.03 -1.26 29.04
C ALA A 27 -0.99 -1.89 30.01
N ASP A 28 -2.08 -2.41 29.47
CA ASP A 28 -3.10 -3.20 30.14
C ASP A 28 -2.72 -4.69 30.11
N GLN A 29 -1.93 -5.11 31.11
CA GLN A 29 -1.49 -6.50 31.26
C GLN A 29 -2.67 -7.48 31.41
N ASP A 30 -3.74 -7.06 32.06
CA ASP A 30 -4.91 -7.92 32.28
C ASP A 30 -5.68 -8.14 30.98
N ALA A 31 -5.85 -7.10 30.16
CA ALA A 31 -6.45 -7.23 28.84
C ALA A 31 -5.62 -8.13 27.93
N TYR A 32 -4.30 -7.91 27.87
CA TYR A 32 -3.40 -8.76 27.09
C TYR A 32 -3.52 -10.23 27.51
N ASN A 33 -3.35 -10.52 28.81
CA ASN A 33 -3.35 -11.89 29.30
C ASN A 33 -4.69 -12.59 29.04
N LYS A 34 -5.81 -11.88 29.18
CA LYS A 34 -7.15 -12.43 28.89
C LYS A 34 -7.32 -12.74 27.41
N LEU A 35 -6.99 -11.79 26.54
CA LEU A 35 -7.19 -11.93 25.09
C LEU A 35 -6.27 -13.01 24.51
N GLN A 36 -4.99 -13.01 24.89
CA GLN A 36 -4.05 -14.04 24.43
C GLN A 36 -4.44 -15.43 24.96
N ALA A 37 -4.91 -15.55 26.21
CA ALA A 37 -5.42 -16.82 26.71
C ALA A 37 -6.64 -17.31 25.92
N GLN A 38 -7.59 -16.43 25.58
CA GLN A 38 -8.73 -16.78 24.72
C GLN A 38 -8.30 -17.27 23.34
N LEU A 39 -7.27 -16.67 22.75
CA LEU A 39 -6.69 -17.10 21.46
C LEU A 39 -6.02 -18.48 21.57
N LEU A 40 -5.28 -18.73 22.66
CA LEU A 40 -4.60 -20.01 22.91
C LEU A 40 -5.57 -21.15 23.23
N ASP A 41 -6.63 -20.86 24.00
CA ASP A 41 -7.64 -21.84 24.42
C ASP A 41 -8.75 -22.03 23.38
N ALA A 42 -8.68 -21.31 22.26
CA ALA A 42 -9.65 -21.38 21.19
C ALA A 42 -9.77 -22.81 20.63
N LYS A 43 -10.99 -23.16 20.23
CA LYS A 43 -11.31 -24.39 19.51
C LYS A 43 -11.92 -24.05 18.15
N PRO A 44 -11.92 -24.96 17.18
CA PRO A 44 -12.59 -24.71 15.91
C PRO A 44 -14.06 -24.29 16.11
N GLY A 45 -14.44 -23.18 15.50
CA GLY A 45 -15.76 -22.53 15.66
C GLY A 45 -15.84 -21.50 16.79
N SER A 46 -14.74 -21.21 17.49
CA SER A 46 -14.73 -20.20 18.55
C SER A 46 -14.94 -18.80 18.00
N ILE A 47 -15.70 -18.00 18.74
CA ILE A 47 -15.84 -16.56 18.53
C ILE A 47 -15.21 -15.88 19.74
N ILE A 48 -14.15 -15.13 19.50
CA ILE A 48 -13.46 -14.32 20.50
C ILE A 48 -14.00 -12.90 20.37
N GLU A 49 -14.90 -12.53 21.27
CA GLU A 49 -15.50 -11.20 21.31
C GLU A 49 -14.65 -10.26 22.17
N ILE A 50 -14.25 -9.13 21.59
CA ILE A 50 -13.50 -8.07 22.23
C ILE A 50 -14.47 -6.89 22.44
N PRO A 51 -14.82 -6.55 23.69
CA PRO A 51 -15.73 -5.44 23.96
C PRO A 51 -15.24 -4.10 23.42
N ALA A 52 -16.14 -3.10 23.42
CA ALA A 52 -15.74 -1.73 23.12
C ALA A 52 -14.75 -1.21 24.19
N GLY A 53 -13.68 -0.57 23.73
CA GLY A 53 -12.60 -0.08 24.58
C GLY A 53 -11.32 0.19 23.79
N ILE A 54 -10.39 0.87 24.44
CA ILE A 54 -9.00 1.00 23.97
C ILE A 54 -8.16 0.11 24.88
N TYR A 55 -7.46 -0.84 24.27
CA TYR A 55 -6.61 -1.81 24.96
C TYR A 55 -5.15 -1.50 24.60
N GLU A 56 -4.40 -0.99 25.57
CA GLU A 56 -2.96 -0.74 25.40
C GLU A 56 -2.20 -2.05 25.60
N LEU A 57 -1.61 -2.60 24.55
CA LEU A 57 -0.93 -3.89 24.55
C LEU A 57 0.58 -3.66 24.44
N ASP A 58 1.36 -4.42 25.21
CA ASP A 58 2.82 -4.33 25.22
C ASP A 58 3.52 -5.43 24.40
N ARG A 59 2.76 -6.32 23.76
CA ARG A 59 3.31 -7.39 22.93
C ARG A 59 2.30 -7.91 21.92
N SER A 60 2.81 -8.53 20.85
CA SER A 60 2.00 -9.11 19.78
C SER A 60 0.98 -10.12 20.29
N LEU A 61 -0.21 -10.10 19.72
CA LEU A 61 -1.19 -11.19 19.85
C LEU A 61 -0.90 -12.26 18.80
N SER A 62 -1.15 -13.54 19.14
CA SER A 62 -1.04 -14.62 18.15
C SER A 62 -2.17 -15.65 18.22
N LEU A 63 -2.54 -16.15 17.03
CA LEU A 63 -3.41 -17.31 16.83
C LEU A 63 -2.69 -18.29 15.89
N ASP A 64 -2.36 -19.48 16.39
CA ASP A 64 -1.60 -20.48 15.65
C ASP A 64 -2.36 -21.81 15.60
N ALA A 65 -2.39 -22.44 14.42
CA ALA A 65 -2.91 -23.78 14.12
C ALA A 65 -4.42 -24.04 14.37
N ILE A 66 -5.14 -23.18 15.09
CA ILE A 66 -6.57 -23.39 15.37
C ILE A 66 -7.44 -22.77 14.28
N ALA A 67 -7.93 -23.63 13.38
CA ALA A 67 -8.80 -23.20 12.28
C ALA A 67 -10.20 -22.77 12.74
N ARG A 68 -10.93 -22.04 11.88
CA ARG A 68 -12.35 -21.66 12.07
C ARG A 68 -12.59 -20.77 13.29
N VAL A 69 -11.71 -19.81 13.53
CA VAL A 69 -11.84 -18.84 14.63
C VAL A 69 -12.29 -17.49 14.08
N THR A 70 -13.27 -16.88 14.75
CA THR A 70 -13.67 -15.49 14.51
C THR A 70 -13.14 -14.61 15.64
N ILE A 71 -12.39 -13.56 15.30
CA ILE A 71 -12.00 -12.48 16.23
C ILE A 71 -12.88 -11.28 15.90
N ARG A 72 -13.73 -10.88 16.84
CA ARG A 72 -14.78 -9.86 16.63
C ARG A 72 -14.66 -8.75 17.65
N GLY A 73 -14.55 -7.50 17.19
CA GLY A 73 -14.73 -6.33 18.04
C GLY A 73 -16.17 -5.81 18.05
N ALA A 74 -16.42 -4.73 18.80
CA ALA A 74 -17.73 -4.09 18.88
C ALA A 74 -18.01 -3.08 17.73
N GLY A 75 -17.02 -2.85 16.86
CA GLY A 75 -17.05 -1.92 15.75
C GLY A 75 -15.66 -1.33 15.49
N ILE A 76 -15.36 -0.99 14.23
CA ILE A 76 -14.05 -0.51 13.77
C ILE A 76 -13.51 0.64 14.66
N ASP A 77 -14.36 1.61 15.02
CA ASP A 77 -14.00 2.75 15.89
C ASP A 77 -14.34 2.56 17.38
N LYS A 78 -14.78 1.36 17.77
CA LYS A 78 -15.23 1.07 19.14
C LYS A 78 -14.29 0.15 19.90
N THR A 79 -13.67 -0.81 19.19
CA THR A 79 -12.68 -1.72 19.76
C THR A 79 -11.33 -1.40 19.15
N ILE A 80 -10.40 -0.89 19.96
CA ILE A 80 -9.08 -0.46 19.52
C ILE A 80 -8.02 -1.25 20.28
N LEU A 81 -7.20 -2.00 19.54
CA LEU A 81 -6.00 -2.66 20.04
C LEU A 81 -4.80 -1.74 19.73
N SER A 82 -4.35 -1.02 20.75
CA SER A 82 -3.25 -0.06 20.65
C SER A 82 -1.94 -0.72 21.07
N PHE A 83 -0.95 -0.69 20.18
CA PHE A 83 0.40 -1.21 20.42
C PHE A 83 1.41 -0.10 20.69
N LYS A 84 0.93 1.10 21.02
CA LYS A 84 1.78 2.27 21.35
C LYS A 84 2.77 2.00 22.49
N THR A 85 2.47 1.02 23.34
CA THR A 85 3.33 0.55 24.44
C THR A 85 4.08 -0.75 24.14
N GLN A 86 4.10 -1.24 22.90
CA GLN A 86 4.69 -2.52 22.53
C GLN A 86 6.20 -2.59 22.84
N GLN A 87 6.60 -3.67 23.51
CA GLN A 87 7.96 -3.98 23.94
C GLN A 87 8.46 -5.33 23.39
N ALA A 88 7.55 -6.22 22.97
CA ALA A 88 7.89 -7.53 22.44
C ALA A 88 7.08 -7.92 21.21
N GLY A 89 7.74 -8.65 20.29
CA GLY A 89 7.20 -8.94 18.96
C GLY A 89 7.19 -7.70 18.06
N ALA A 90 6.89 -7.91 16.79
CA ALA A 90 6.83 -6.83 15.80
C ALA A 90 5.37 -6.57 15.38
N GLU A 91 4.60 -7.63 15.18
CA GLU A 91 3.24 -7.51 14.67
C GLU A 91 2.25 -7.06 15.76
N GLY A 92 1.15 -6.41 15.39
CA GLY A 92 0.01 -6.23 16.28
C GLY A 92 -0.70 -7.57 16.51
N LEU A 93 -1.12 -8.21 15.42
CA LEU A 93 -1.75 -9.53 15.42
C LEU A 93 -1.10 -10.43 14.36
N ARG A 94 -0.58 -11.59 14.78
CA ARG A 94 -0.01 -12.61 13.90
C ARG A 94 -0.88 -13.87 13.88
N ILE A 95 -1.23 -14.35 12.70
CA ILE A 95 -2.10 -15.52 12.51
C ILE A 95 -1.46 -16.52 11.56
N THR A 96 -1.45 -17.78 11.99
CA THR A 96 -1.04 -18.94 11.19
C THR A 96 -2.11 -20.03 11.33
N ALA A 97 -3.30 -19.79 10.77
CA ALA A 97 -4.46 -20.67 10.91
C ALA A 97 -5.48 -20.48 9.77
N ASP A 98 -6.16 -21.56 9.39
CA ASP A 98 -7.15 -21.56 8.29
C ASP A 98 -8.56 -21.15 8.74
N SER A 99 -9.38 -20.70 7.79
CA SER A 99 -10.79 -20.35 8.00
C SER A 99 -10.98 -19.27 9.08
N VAL A 100 -10.10 -18.27 9.11
CA VAL A 100 -10.13 -17.21 10.12
C VAL A 100 -10.94 -16.02 9.63
N THR A 101 -11.78 -15.47 10.51
CA THR A 101 -12.52 -14.23 10.27
C THR A 101 -12.10 -13.17 11.28
N LEU A 102 -11.67 -12.01 10.79
CA LEU A 102 -11.39 -10.82 11.58
C LEU A 102 -12.45 -9.78 11.26
N GLU A 103 -13.16 -9.28 12.28
CA GLU A 103 -14.18 -8.25 12.04
C GLU A 103 -14.35 -7.22 13.16
N ASP A 104 -14.67 -5.98 12.77
CA ASP A 104 -15.17 -4.94 13.65
C ASP A 104 -14.20 -4.42 14.74
N PHE A 105 -12.92 -4.25 14.42
CA PHE A 105 -11.93 -3.64 15.33
C PHE A 105 -10.82 -2.87 14.60
N THR A 106 -10.05 -2.08 15.36
CA THR A 106 -8.84 -1.39 14.92
C THR A 106 -7.61 -2.00 15.58
N VAL A 107 -6.52 -2.16 14.82
CA VAL A 107 -5.14 -2.31 15.30
C VAL A 107 -4.40 -1.02 15.00
N GLN A 108 -3.70 -0.46 15.99
CA GLN A 108 -2.91 0.74 15.78
C GLN A 108 -1.54 0.68 16.45
N ASP A 109 -0.59 1.42 15.91
CA ASP A 109 0.73 1.69 16.50
C ASP A 109 1.59 0.45 16.77
N ALA A 110 1.44 -0.61 15.96
CA ALA A 110 2.35 -1.76 16.02
C ALA A 110 3.80 -1.33 15.67
N LEU A 111 4.80 -1.94 16.32
CA LEU A 111 6.21 -1.65 16.01
C LEU A 111 6.59 -2.07 14.58
N GLY A 112 6.04 -3.19 14.13
CA GLY A 112 6.11 -3.72 12.77
C GLY A 112 4.69 -3.83 12.20
N ASP A 113 4.39 -4.90 11.49
CA ASP A 113 3.13 -5.04 10.73
C ASP A 113 1.87 -4.96 11.62
N GLY A 114 0.78 -4.40 11.10
CA GLY A 114 -0.48 -4.32 11.84
C GLY A 114 -1.09 -5.71 12.07
N ILE A 115 -1.56 -6.34 11.01
CA ILE A 115 -2.18 -7.67 11.04
C ILE A 115 -1.57 -8.55 9.98
N LYS A 116 -0.82 -9.57 10.40
CA LYS A 116 -0.16 -10.53 9.52
C LYS A 116 -0.85 -11.88 9.55
N LEU A 117 -1.28 -12.37 8.39
CA LEU A 117 -1.76 -13.73 8.21
C LEU A 117 -0.81 -14.46 7.27
N GLN A 118 -0.18 -15.53 7.73
CA GLN A 118 0.83 -16.23 6.95
C GLN A 118 0.44 -17.68 6.72
N GLY A 119 0.47 -18.12 5.46
CA GLY A 119 0.22 -19.53 5.14
C GLY A 119 -1.22 -19.99 5.43
N CYS A 120 -2.20 -19.09 5.34
CA CYS A 120 -3.59 -19.35 5.74
C CYS A 120 -4.50 -19.59 4.53
N GLU A 121 -5.46 -20.50 4.65
CA GLU A 121 -6.54 -20.70 3.67
C GLU A 121 -7.88 -20.18 4.20
N GLN A 122 -8.74 -19.61 3.34
CA GLN A 122 -10.06 -19.06 3.69
C GLN A 122 -9.97 -17.95 4.75
N VAL A 123 -9.36 -16.83 4.36
CA VAL A 123 -9.20 -15.66 5.21
C VAL A 123 -10.29 -14.63 4.90
N VAL A 124 -10.96 -14.13 5.94
CA VAL A 124 -11.88 -12.99 5.83
C VAL A 124 -11.44 -11.89 6.78
N ILE A 125 -11.18 -10.70 6.25
CA ILE A 125 -10.93 -9.47 7.02
C ILE A 125 -12.00 -8.48 6.63
N GLN A 126 -12.86 -8.08 7.58
CA GLN A 126 -14.02 -7.26 7.28
C GLN A 126 -14.24 -6.16 8.31
N ARG A 127 -14.36 -4.89 7.88
CA ARG A 127 -14.54 -3.74 8.81
C ARG A 127 -13.43 -3.67 9.85
N VAL A 128 -12.19 -3.89 9.41
CA VAL A 128 -10.98 -3.80 10.25
C VAL A 128 -10.13 -2.63 9.79
N LYS A 129 -9.52 -1.94 10.75
CA LYS A 129 -8.58 -0.83 10.49
C LYS A 129 -7.18 -1.14 11.00
N ALA A 130 -6.17 -0.79 10.21
CA ALA A 130 -4.76 -0.79 10.61
C ALA A 130 -4.15 0.62 10.42
N THR A 131 -3.55 1.21 11.46
CA THR A 131 -3.03 2.60 11.35
C THR A 131 -1.87 2.92 12.30
N TRP A 132 -1.08 3.94 11.98
CA TRP A 132 -0.09 4.54 12.89
C TRP A 132 -0.50 5.97 13.24
N THR A 133 -0.80 6.21 14.51
CA THR A 133 -1.45 7.42 15.01
C THR A 133 -0.55 8.64 15.02
N ASP A 134 0.76 8.44 14.97
CA ASP A 134 1.74 9.54 14.86
C ASP A 134 1.98 10.00 13.41
N GLY A 135 1.21 9.47 12.45
CA GLY A 135 1.32 9.79 11.02
C GLY A 135 2.48 9.08 10.32
N ALA A 136 2.76 9.51 9.09
CA ALA A 136 3.75 8.88 8.21
C ALA A 136 5.19 8.99 8.75
N LYS A 137 5.80 7.83 9.07
CA LYS A 137 7.20 7.72 9.47
C LYS A 137 7.82 6.47 8.86
N ALA A 138 9.09 6.56 8.46
CA ALA A 138 9.86 5.40 7.98
C ALA A 138 10.05 4.30 9.04
N SER A 139 9.83 4.62 10.31
CA SER A 139 9.87 3.67 11.43
C SER A 139 8.54 2.99 11.71
N ASN A 140 7.47 3.31 10.99
CA ASN A 140 6.19 2.60 11.12
C ASN A 140 6.33 1.19 10.56
N GLY A 141 5.42 0.31 10.94
CA GLY A 141 5.30 -1.01 10.32
C GLY A 141 5.17 -0.93 8.80
N GLY A 142 5.73 -1.94 8.14
CA GLY A 142 5.70 -2.02 6.69
C GLY A 142 4.27 -2.17 6.18
N TYR A 143 3.54 -3.14 6.74
CA TYR A 143 2.24 -3.53 6.20
C TYR A 143 1.11 -3.35 7.21
N GLY A 144 0.00 -2.72 6.79
CA GLY A 144 -1.19 -2.57 7.63
C GLY A 144 -1.97 -3.89 7.75
N LEU A 145 -2.60 -4.32 6.65
CA LEU A 145 -3.16 -5.65 6.49
C LEU A 145 -2.24 -6.47 5.60
N TYR A 146 -1.83 -7.65 6.07
CA TYR A 146 -0.77 -8.44 5.44
C TYR A 146 -1.09 -9.95 5.38
N PRO A 147 -2.02 -10.39 4.52
CA PRO A 147 -2.09 -11.79 4.10
C PRO A 147 -0.92 -12.12 3.16
N VAL A 148 -0.18 -13.19 3.47
CA VAL A 148 0.94 -13.65 2.66
C VAL A 148 1.00 -15.16 2.60
N GLN A 149 1.26 -15.71 1.41
CA GLN A 149 1.24 -17.16 1.17
C GLN A 149 -0.13 -17.77 1.51
N CYS A 150 -1.21 -17.03 1.24
CA CYS A 150 -2.57 -17.40 1.59
C CYS A 150 -3.37 -17.88 0.38
N LYS A 151 -4.50 -18.54 0.63
CA LYS A 151 -5.48 -18.93 -0.39
C LYS A 151 -6.89 -18.49 0.00
N HIS A 152 -7.68 -18.06 -0.98
CA HIS A 152 -9.06 -17.61 -0.76
C HIS A 152 -9.14 -16.48 0.27
N VAL A 153 -8.58 -15.32 -0.10
CA VAL A 153 -8.49 -14.13 0.78
C VAL A 153 -9.58 -13.13 0.40
N LEU A 154 -10.38 -12.71 1.37
CA LEU A 154 -11.31 -11.59 1.24
C LEU A 154 -10.94 -10.48 2.22
N ILE A 155 -10.62 -9.30 1.70
CA ILE A 155 -10.52 -8.04 2.42
C ILE A 155 -11.69 -7.16 1.97
N ASP A 156 -12.58 -6.81 2.89
CA ASP A 156 -13.81 -6.06 2.58
C ASP A 156 -14.05 -4.94 3.58
N SER A 157 -14.34 -3.74 3.10
CA SER A 157 -14.76 -2.61 3.94
C SER A 157 -13.72 -2.27 5.03
N CYS A 158 -12.43 -2.43 4.72
CA CYS A 158 -11.33 -2.17 5.65
C CYS A 158 -10.70 -0.80 5.44
N GLU A 159 -9.94 -0.33 6.42
CA GLU A 159 -9.18 0.93 6.33
C GLU A 159 -7.71 0.69 6.68
N ALA A 160 -6.78 1.26 5.91
CA ALA A 160 -5.35 1.20 6.23
C ALA A 160 -4.65 2.53 5.96
N SER A 161 -3.86 3.00 6.93
CA SER A 161 -3.16 4.28 6.81
C SER A 161 -1.80 4.33 7.49
N PHE A 162 -0.93 5.19 6.95
CA PHE A 162 0.42 5.47 7.46
C PHE A 162 1.38 4.28 7.54
N ALA A 163 1.11 3.21 6.79
CA ALA A 163 2.05 2.11 6.63
C ALA A 163 3.29 2.57 5.85
N SER A 164 4.49 2.18 6.31
CA SER A 164 5.75 2.59 5.67
C SER A 164 6.04 1.85 4.37
N ASP A 165 5.29 0.79 4.08
CA ASP A 165 5.33 0.04 2.83
C ASP A 165 3.94 0.08 2.16
N ALA A 166 3.00 -0.77 2.56
CA ALA A 166 1.66 -0.82 1.99
C ALA A 166 0.56 -0.86 3.04
N GLY A 167 -0.50 -0.05 2.84
CA GLY A 167 -1.65 -0.05 3.72
C GLY A 167 -2.36 -1.41 3.72
N ILE A 168 -2.78 -1.84 2.53
CA ILE A 168 -3.32 -3.18 2.30
C ILE A 168 -2.36 -3.91 1.37
N TYR A 169 -1.68 -4.92 1.90
CA TYR A 169 -0.76 -5.75 1.14
C TYR A 169 -1.30 -7.16 1.06
N VAL A 170 -1.30 -7.77 -0.13
CA VAL A 170 -1.52 -9.21 -0.28
C VAL A 170 -0.40 -9.78 -1.15
N GLY A 171 0.38 -10.71 -0.60
CA GLY A 171 1.58 -11.23 -1.25
C GLY A 171 1.54 -12.74 -1.45
N GLN A 172 2.11 -13.24 -2.55
CA GLN A 172 2.37 -14.67 -2.78
C GLN A 172 1.12 -15.55 -2.58
N SER A 173 -0.07 -15.04 -2.91
CA SER A 173 -1.36 -15.63 -2.55
C SER A 173 -2.21 -15.99 -3.77
N GLU A 174 -3.22 -16.83 -3.58
CA GLU A 174 -4.14 -17.29 -4.64
C GLU A 174 -5.60 -16.96 -4.29
N ASP A 175 -6.40 -16.58 -5.29
CA ASP A 175 -7.82 -16.23 -5.13
C ASP A 175 -8.03 -15.10 -4.13
N VAL A 176 -7.57 -13.91 -4.50
CA VAL A 176 -7.58 -12.70 -3.66
C VAL A 176 -8.70 -11.76 -4.08
N VAL A 177 -9.45 -11.24 -3.12
CA VAL A 177 -10.42 -10.16 -3.31
C VAL A 177 -10.14 -9.05 -2.32
N VAL A 178 -9.89 -7.83 -2.82
CA VAL A 178 -9.81 -6.60 -2.02
C VAL A 178 -10.88 -5.65 -2.50
N ARG A 179 -11.86 -5.32 -1.65
CA ARG A 179 -12.98 -4.47 -2.06
C ARG A 179 -13.51 -3.52 -1.00
N ASN A 180 -14.21 -2.49 -1.45
CA ASN A 180 -14.90 -1.50 -0.61
C ASN A 180 -13.99 -0.86 0.46
N SER A 181 -12.67 -0.93 0.29
CA SER A 181 -11.71 -0.57 1.33
C SER A 181 -11.07 0.79 1.05
N TYR A 182 -10.59 1.44 2.10
CA TYR A 182 -9.99 2.77 2.05
C TYR A 182 -8.52 2.71 2.48
N ALA A 183 -7.62 2.93 1.53
CA ALA A 183 -6.18 2.97 1.78
C ALA A 183 -5.65 4.38 1.54
N HIS A 184 -5.13 5.02 2.59
CA HIS A 184 -4.73 6.42 2.52
C HIS A 184 -3.47 6.76 3.31
N GLU A 185 -2.71 7.74 2.83
CA GLU A 185 -1.51 8.25 3.52
C GLU A 185 -0.41 7.20 3.77
N ASN A 186 -0.39 6.13 2.97
CA ASN A 186 0.65 5.10 2.97
C ASN A 186 1.73 5.42 1.91
N VAL A 187 2.79 4.61 1.86
CA VAL A 187 3.65 4.60 0.66
C VAL A 187 2.88 4.00 -0.51
N ALA A 188 2.47 2.74 -0.43
CA ALA A 188 1.52 2.11 -1.33
C ALA A 188 0.14 2.01 -0.67
N GLY A 189 -0.93 2.41 -1.37
CA GLY A 189 -2.28 2.23 -0.86
C GLY A 189 -2.64 0.75 -0.77
N ILE A 190 -2.72 0.10 -1.93
CA ILE A 190 -3.00 -1.34 -2.07
C ILE A 190 -1.89 -1.97 -2.90
N GLU A 191 -1.31 -3.07 -2.43
CA GLU A 191 -0.31 -3.83 -3.15
C GLU A 191 -0.74 -5.29 -3.30
N ILE A 192 -0.68 -5.78 -4.55
CA ILE A 192 -0.85 -7.18 -4.91
C ILE A 192 0.49 -7.68 -5.44
N GLU A 193 1.19 -8.47 -4.62
CA GLU A 193 2.53 -8.98 -4.94
C GLU A 193 2.47 -10.47 -5.25
N ASN A 194 2.99 -10.92 -6.39
CA ASN A 194 3.18 -12.33 -6.74
C ASN A 194 1.92 -13.19 -6.55
N CYS A 195 0.73 -12.60 -6.71
CA CYS A 195 -0.55 -13.28 -6.49
C CYS A 195 -1.10 -13.88 -7.80
N ILE A 196 -1.90 -14.93 -7.66
CA ILE A 196 -2.63 -15.57 -8.76
C ILE A 196 -4.12 -15.34 -8.57
N ASN A 197 -4.81 -14.89 -9.61
CA ASN A 197 -6.25 -14.66 -9.61
C ASN A 197 -6.70 -13.66 -8.53
N SER A 198 -6.40 -12.38 -8.76
CA SER A 198 -6.72 -11.28 -7.83
C SER A 198 -7.79 -10.34 -8.41
N ARG A 199 -8.66 -9.81 -7.55
CA ARG A 199 -9.65 -8.79 -7.91
C ARG A 199 -9.64 -7.65 -6.91
N VAL A 200 -9.32 -6.45 -7.37
CA VAL A 200 -9.20 -5.23 -6.58
C VAL A 200 -10.24 -4.22 -7.08
N TYR A 201 -11.35 -4.04 -6.36
CA TYR A 201 -12.45 -3.22 -6.86
C TYR A 201 -13.27 -2.45 -5.81
N HIS A 202 -13.91 -1.36 -6.22
CA HIS A 202 -14.67 -0.46 -5.34
C HIS A 202 -13.85 0.10 -4.17
N ASN A 203 -12.52 0.11 -4.27
CA ASN A 203 -11.66 0.69 -3.25
C ASN A 203 -11.46 2.18 -3.50
N ARG A 204 -11.08 2.89 -2.44
CA ARG A 204 -10.56 4.25 -2.52
C ARG A 204 -9.09 4.22 -2.09
N ALA A 205 -8.20 4.54 -3.02
CA ALA A 205 -6.77 4.68 -2.77
C ALA A 205 -6.40 6.16 -2.92
N GLU A 206 -6.18 6.85 -1.81
CA GLU A 206 -6.07 8.31 -1.79
C GLU A 206 -4.85 8.82 -1.02
N ASN A 207 -4.20 9.86 -1.54
CA ASN A 207 -3.11 10.54 -0.85
C ASN A 207 -2.03 9.56 -0.33
N ASN A 208 -1.77 8.47 -1.05
CA ASN A 208 -0.59 7.62 -0.86
C ASN A 208 0.58 8.16 -1.70
N SER A 209 1.74 7.52 -1.70
CA SER A 209 2.80 7.83 -2.69
C SER A 209 2.48 7.19 -4.05
N GLY A 210 2.06 5.92 -4.02
CA GLY A 210 1.45 5.17 -5.11
C GLY A 210 0.08 4.63 -4.68
N GLY A 211 -0.92 4.70 -5.56
CA GLY A 211 -2.28 4.25 -5.24
C GLY A 211 -2.42 2.72 -5.16
N ILE A 212 -2.35 2.05 -6.31
CA ILE A 212 -2.44 0.59 -6.42
C ILE A 212 -1.20 0.04 -7.13
N LEU A 213 -0.54 -0.94 -6.53
CA LEU A 213 0.63 -1.61 -7.08
C LEU A 213 0.27 -3.07 -7.40
N VAL A 214 0.60 -3.54 -8.60
CA VAL A 214 0.54 -4.95 -8.97
C VAL A 214 1.96 -5.37 -9.36
N PHE A 215 2.65 -5.99 -8.42
CA PHE A 215 4.07 -6.31 -8.53
C PHE A 215 4.25 -7.81 -8.64
N ASP A 216 5.23 -8.22 -9.44
CA ASP A 216 5.80 -9.54 -9.40
C ASP A 216 7.31 -9.40 -9.16
N LEU A 217 7.79 -9.81 -8.00
CA LEU A 217 9.16 -9.61 -7.53
C LEU A 217 9.94 -10.93 -7.55
N PRO A 218 11.25 -10.88 -7.86
CA PRO A 218 12.11 -12.06 -7.89
C PRO A 218 12.46 -12.58 -6.49
N ASP A 219 13.12 -13.75 -6.45
CA ASP A 219 13.78 -14.30 -5.27
C ASP A 219 12.83 -14.58 -4.07
N LEU A 220 11.54 -14.79 -4.36
CA LEU A 220 10.49 -15.15 -3.41
C LEU A 220 10.06 -16.63 -3.53
N GLN A 221 9.27 -17.11 -2.57
CA GLN A 221 8.78 -18.49 -2.58
C GLN A 221 7.83 -18.74 -3.75
N VAL A 222 6.90 -17.81 -3.96
CA VAL A 222 6.02 -17.76 -5.12
C VAL A 222 6.52 -16.63 -6.01
N VAL A 223 6.72 -16.93 -7.29
CA VAL A 223 7.08 -15.98 -8.35
C VAL A 223 6.14 -16.18 -9.53
N ASN A 224 6.05 -15.19 -10.42
CA ASN A 224 5.20 -15.23 -11.61
C ASN A 224 3.71 -15.22 -11.27
N GLY A 225 3.32 -14.32 -10.36
CA GLY A 225 1.92 -13.95 -10.16
C GLY A 225 1.29 -13.46 -11.46
N HIS A 226 -0.01 -13.71 -11.64
CA HIS A 226 -0.73 -13.33 -12.85
C HIS A 226 -2.23 -13.27 -12.64
N SER A 227 -2.96 -12.71 -13.61
CA SER A 227 -4.42 -12.64 -13.59
C SER A 227 -4.93 -11.76 -12.46
N CYS A 228 -4.72 -10.45 -12.60
CA CYS A 228 -5.21 -9.45 -11.65
C CYS A 228 -6.18 -8.49 -12.36
N ASP A 229 -7.39 -8.35 -11.82
CA ASP A 229 -8.35 -7.34 -12.27
C ASP A 229 -8.36 -6.17 -11.28
N VAL A 230 -8.10 -4.97 -11.76
CA VAL A 230 -8.17 -3.71 -11.00
C VAL A 230 -9.28 -2.86 -11.61
N PHE A 231 -10.43 -2.77 -10.95
CA PHE A 231 -11.58 -2.12 -11.58
C PHE A 231 -12.51 -1.36 -10.64
N GLN A 232 -13.21 -0.35 -11.16
CA GLN A 232 -14.20 0.41 -10.39
C GLN A 232 -13.64 1.02 -9.09
N ASN A 233 -12.35 1.38 -9.07
CA ASN A 233 -11.71 2.04 -7.93
C ASN A 233 -11.71 3.57 -8.10
N GLN A 234 -11.66 4.27 -6.96
CA GLN A 234 -11.34 5.68 -6.88
C GLN A 234 -9.86 5.82 -6.48
N ILE A 235 -9.02 6.24 -7.43
CA ILE A 235 -7.57 6.36 -7.23
C ILE A 235 -7.25 7.86 -7.36
N VAL A 236 -7.05 8.53 -6.23
CA VAL A 236 -7.18 9.99 -6.16
C VAL A 236 -5.98 10.61 -5.45
N ASP A 237 -5.36 11.61 -6.06
CA ASP A 237 -4.38 12.49 -5.42
C ASP A 237 -3.26 11.76 -4.65
N ASN A 238 -2.84 10.58 -5.11
CA ASN A 238 -1.73 9.81 -4.54
C ASN A 238 -0.39 10.53 -4.75
N ASN A 239 -0.19 11.64 -4.03
CA ASN A 239 0.88 12.62 -4.14
C ASN A 239 1.74 12.72 -2.88
N HIS A 240 1.40 11.94 -1.84
CA HIS A 240 2.07 11.95 -0.55
C HIS A 240 3.53 11.58 -0.71
N LYS A 241 4.38 12.12 0.17
CA LYS A 241 5.82 11.84 0.14
C LYS A 241 6.04 10.34 0.39
N ASN A 242 6.95 9.73 -0.36
CA ASN A 242 7.40 8.38 -0.09
C ASN A 242 8.32 8.37 1.14
N PHE A 243 7.95 7.58 2.14
CA PHE A 243 8.64 7.46 3.42
C PHE A 243 9.09 6.02 3.73
N ALA A 244 9.13 5.15 2.72
CA ALA A 244 9.67 3.80 2.88
C ALA A 244 11.16 3.84 3.22
N ALA A 245 11.61 2.84 3.96
CA ALA A 245 13.03 2.65 4.24
C ALA A 245 13.80 2.40 2.92
N GLU A 246 15.01 2.94 2.82
CA GLU A 246 15.89 2.67 1.67
C GLU A 246 16.19 1.17 1.57
N GLY A 247 16.13 0.63 0.36
CA GLY A 247 16.32 -0.79 0.09
C GLY A 247 15.03 -1.60 -0.07
N ASN A 248 13.88 -1.11 0.43
CA ASN A 248 12.59 -1.71 0.11
C ASN A 248 12.21 -1.42 -1.35
N MET A 249 11.54 -2.36 -2.03
CA MET A 249 11.13 -2.18 -3.42
C MET A 249 10.21 -0.97 -3.60
N VAL A 250 9.23 -0.77 -2.73
CA VAL A 250 8.34 0.40 -2.80
C VAL A 250 9.06 1.73 -2.58
N ALA A 251 10.30 1.75 -2.07
CA ALA A 251 11.07 2.98 -1.89
C ALA A 251 11.42 3.65 -3.23
N ILE A 252 11.34 2.95 -4.36
CA ILE A 252 11.56 3.52 -5.69
C ILE A 252 10.30 4.16 -6.28
N VAL A 253 9.12 3.90 -5.69
CA VAL A 253 7.84 4.41 -6.18
C VAL A 253 7.81 5.93 -6.11
N PRO A 254 7.70 6.65 -7.24
CA PRO A 254 7.63 8.09 -7.23
C PRO A 254 6.29 8.56 -6.64
N PRO A 255 6.31 9.45 -5.63
CA PRO A 255 5.12 10.21 -5.25
C PRO A 255 4.37 10.75 -6.45
N GLY A 256 3.05 10.70 -6.44
CA GLY A 256 2.26 11.16 -7.59
C GLY A 256 1.93 10.07 -8.57
N THR A 257 1.73 8.84 -8.11
CA THR A 257 1.45 7.71 -8.99
C THR A 257 0.10 7.07 -8.68
N GLY A 258 -0.72 6.85 -9.70
CA GLY A 258 -2.01 6.16 -9.55
C GLY A 258 -1.84 4.65 -9.43
N ILE A 259 -1.46 4.01 -10.53
CA ILE A 259 -1.25 2.56 -10.65
C ILE A 259 0.16 2.27 -11.16
N ILE A 260 0.84 1.24 -10.62
CA ILE A 260 2.07 0.69 -11.21
C ILE A 260 1.93 -0.81 -11.40
N LEU A 261 2.22 -1.26 -12.61
CA LEU A 261 2.47 -2.65 -12.94
C LEU A 261 3.98 -2.87 -13.04
N LEU A 262 4.53 -3.80 -12.25
CA LEU A 262 5.95 -4.17 -12.29
C LEU A 262 6.09 -5.67 -12.50
N ALA A 263 6.67 -6.08 -13.63
CA ALA A 263 6.69 -7.46 -14.12
C ALA A 263 5.32 -8.17 -14.10
N ALA A 264 4.25 -7.40 -14.26
CA ALA A 264 2.88 -7.88 -14.10
C ALA A 264 2.39 -8.65 -15.33
N LYS A 265 1.54 -9.65 -15.11
CA LYS A 265 1.15 -10.62 -16.15
C LYS A 265 -0.37 -10.77 -16.17
N LYS A 266 -0.99 -10.67 -17.35
CA LYS A 266 -2.45 -10.87 -17.51
C LYS A 266 -3.26 -9.95 -16.59
N VAL A 267 -3.01 -8.64 -16.66
CA VAL A 267 -3.68 -7.66 -15.80
C VAL A 267 -4.71 -6.87 -16.60
N ASN A 268 -5.93 -6.76 -16.07
CA ASN A 268 -6.97 -5.90 -16.63
C ASN A 268 -7.22 -4.71 -15.69
N ILE A 269 -7.13 -3.49 -16.21
CA ILE A 269 -7.39 -2.25 -15.50
C ILE A 269 -8.57 -1.55 -16.16
N TYR A 270 -9.73 -1.50 -15.51
CA TYR A 270 -10.92 -0.95 -16.15
C TYR A 270 -11.94 -0.24 -15.26
N GLU A 271 -12.70 0.69 -15.83
CA GLU A 271 -13.74 1.43 -15.10
C GLU A 271 -13.25 2.14 -13.83
N ASN A 272 -11.96 2.44 -13.72
CA ASN A 272 -11.41 3.19 -12.59
C ASN A 272 -11.51 4.70 -12.85
N ASN A 273 -11.65 5.46 -11.76
CA ASN A 273 -11.43 6.90 -11.78
C ASN A 273 -10.03 7.21 -11.24
N ILE A 274 -9.11 7.63 -12.11
CA ILE A 274 -7.68 7.79 -11.85
C ILE A 274 -7.32 9.27 -11.97
N THR A 275 -7.22 9.97 -10.84
CA THR A 275 -7.26 11.43 -10.84
C THR A 275 -6.20 12.10 -9.95
N GLY A 276 -5.70 13.25 -10.40
CA GLY A 276 -4.91 14.19 -9.58
C GLY A 276 -3.45 13.79 -9.31
N HIS A 277 -2.95 12.73 -9.93
CA HIS A 277 -1.57 12.26 -9.75
C HIS A 277 -0.55 13.18 -10.45
N LYS A 278 0.44 13.70 -9.70
CA LYS A 278 1.41 14.68 -10.22
C LYS A 278 2.52 14.09 -11.12
N THR A 279 2.70 12.76 -11.12
CA THR A 279 3.79 12.08 -11.85
C THR A 279 3.23 11.17 -12.95
N ILE A 280 2.49 10.12 -12.60
CA ILE A 280 1.97 9.12 -13.56
C ILE A 280 0.55 8.68 -13.16
N GLY A 281 -0.35 8.51 -14.13
CA GLY A 281 -1.64 7.84 -13.93
C GLY A 281 -1.47 6.33 -13.74
N THR A 282 -1.02 5.64 -14.77
CA THR A 282 -0.77 4.19 -14.82
C THR A 282 0.59 3.92 -15.47
N ALA A 283 1.47 3.20 -14.77
CA ALA A 283 2.74 2.75 -15.31
C ALA A 283 2.70 1.26 -15.66
N ILE A 284 3.25 0.91 -16.82
CA ILE A 284 3.50 -0.45 -17.29
C ILE A 284 5.01 -0.63 -17.36
N ALA A 285 5.59 -1.39 -16.44
CA ALA A 285 7.03 -1.52 -16.32
C ALA A 285 7.46 -2.98 -16.19
N SER A 286 8.46 -3.38 -16.97
CA SER A 286 9.30 -4.55 -16.75
C SER A 286 10.20 -4.32 -15.52
N TYR A 287 10.54 -5.38 -14.81
CA TYR A 287 11.49 -5.31 -13.69
C TYR A 287 12.88 -4.85 -14.15
N HIS A 288 13.23 -5.04 -15.41
CA HIS A 288 14.49 -4.55 -15.99
C HIS A 288 14.69 -3.04 -15.81
N ILE A 289 13.63 -2.23 -15.76
CA ILE A 289 13.73 -0.77 -15.55
C ILE A 289 14.32 -0.42 -14.18
N THR A 290 14.31 -1.36 -13.23
CA THR A 290 14.86 -1.13 -11.88
C THR A 290 16.38 -1.22 -11.84
N GLU A 291 17.00 -1.84 -12.86
CA GLU A 291 18.42 -2.19 -12.92
C GLU A 291 18.92 -3.06 -11.74
N LEU A 292 18.00 -3.59 -10.93
CA LEU A 292 18.34 -4.44 -9.80
C LEU A 292 18.61 -5.87 -10.28
N PRO A 293 19.69 -6.51 -9.79
CA PRO A 293 19.96 -7.91 -10.12
C PRO A 293 18.99 -8.84 -9.37
N TRP A 294 18.74 -10.01 -9.95
CA TRP A 294 18.05 -11.14 -9.29
C TRP A 294 18.75 -12.46 -9.57
N LYS A 295 18.41 -13.51 -8.82
CA LYS A 295 19.05 -14.83 -8.93
C LYS A 295 18.12 -15.93 -9.40
N ASP A 296 16.83 -15.81 -9.11
CA ASP A 296 15.86 -16.85 -9.42
C ASP A 296 15.64 -17.01 -10.93
N GLU A 297 16.11 -18.12 -11.50
CA GLU A 297 15.94 -18.45 -12.92
C GLU A 297 14.49 -18.74 -13.31
N ARG A 298 13.61 -18.99 -12.33
CA ARG A 298 12.17 -19.15 -12.58
C ARG A 298 11.50 -17.81 -12.84
N TYR A 299 12.09 -16.72 -12.39
CA TYR A 299 11.47 -15.40 -12.42
C TYR A 299 11.42 -14.85 -13.84
N ASP A 300 10.26 -14.31 -14.17
CA ASP A 300 10.01 -13.68 -15.44
C ASP A 300 9.86 -12.15 -15.24
N PRO A 301 10.88 -11.34 -15.63
CA PRO A 301 10.94 -9.93 -15.29
C PRO A 301 10.03 -9.05 -16.14
N PHE A 302 9.37 -9.59 -17.17
CA PHE A 302 8.64 -8.79 -18.14
C PHE A 302 7.19 -8.57 -17.75
N THR A 303 6.64 -7.43 -18.20
CA THR A 303 5.21 -7.10 -18.10
C THR A 303 4.52 -7.33 -19.44
N TYR A 304 3.47 -8.15 -19.47
CA TYR A 304 2.78 -8.56 -20.71
C TYR A 304 1.35 -9.02 -20.48
N ASP A 305 0.58 -9.13 -21.56
CA ASP A 305 -0.86 -9.42 -21.53
C ASP A 305 -1.62 -8.39 -20.67
N ILE A 306 -1.46 -7.11 -20.98
CA ILE A 306 -2.04 -6.01 -20.19
C ILE A 306 -3.19 -5.39 -20.96
N SER A 307 -4.33 -5.21 -20.29
CA SER A 307 -5.51 -4.55 -20.83
C SER A 307 -5.85 -3.33 -19.96
N ILE A 308 -5.90 -2.14 -20.55
CA ILE A 308 -6.27 -0.88 -19.89
C ILE A 308 -7.41 -0.26 -20.68
N HIS A 309 -8.63 -0.29 -20.13
CA HIS A 309 -9.79 0.20 -20.86
C HIS A 309 -10.87 0.82 -20.01
N ASP A 310 -11.69 1.68 -20.61
CA ASP A 310 -12.86 2.27 -19.95
C ASP A 310 -12.55 3.02 -18.64
N ASN A 311 -11.29 3.44 -18.42
CA ASN A 311 -10.93 4.25 -17.25
C ASN A 311 -11.16 5.75 -17.54
N ALA A 312 -11.47 6.50 -16.49
CA ALA A 312 -11.50 7.95 -16.53
C ALA A 312 -10.22 8.51 -15.91
N TYR A 313 -9.45 9.25 -16.69
CA TYR A 313 -8.27 9.95 -16.23
C TYR A 313 -8.51 11.46 -16.19
N ASP A 314 -8.07 12.09 -15.10
CA ASP A 314 -8.03 13.55 -14.99
C ASP A 314 -6.80 14.00 -14.20
N ARG A 315 -6.05 14.97 -14.72
CA ARG A 315 -5.01 15.65 -13.93
C ARG A 315 -4.62 16.98 -14.52
N GLN A 316 -4.06 17.80 -13.64
CA GLN A 316 -3.43 19.06 -14.01
C GLN A 316 -1.98 18.86 -14.46
N ARG A 317 -1.43 19.87 -15.13
CA ARG A 317 0.02 19.96 -15.27
C ARG A 317 0.64 20.13 -13.89
N ALA A 318 1.66 19.35 -13.61
CA ALA A 318 2.44 19.42 -12.38
C ALA A 318 3.88 19.06 -12.71
N ILE A 319 4.80 19.43 -11.83
CA ILE A 319 6.18 18.93 -11.89
C ILE A 319 6.13 17.49 -11.37
N PRO A 320 6.47 16.47 -12.19
CA PRO A 320 6.61 15.10 -11.72
C PRO A 320 7.62 15.01 -10.58
N ASP A 321 7.53 13.95 -9.79
CA ASP A 321 8.40 13.78 -8.63
C ASP A 321 9.89 13.89 -8.99
N LEU A 322 10.65 14.63 -8.17
CA LEU A 322 12.09 14.82 -8.36
C LEU A 322 12.91 14.06 -7.30
N SER A 323 12.25 13.34 -6.40
CA SER A 323 12.90 12.63 -5.30
C SER A 323 13.31 11.21 -5.67
N LYS A 324 12.58 10.55 -6.57
CA LYS A 324 12.82 9.18 -7.06
C LYS A 324 13.22 9.18 -8.52
N ASP A 325 14.05 8.22 -8.93
CA ASP A 325 14.64 8.20 -10.27
C ASP A 325 13.59 8.01 -11.36
N PHE A 326 12.57 7.18 -11.12
CA PHE A 326 11.45 7.04 -12.04
C PHE A 326 10.69 8.37 -12.23
N GLY A 327 10.48 9.14 -11.16
CA GLY A 327 9.88 10.47 -11.25
C GLY A 327 10.77 11.46 -12.02
N LYS A 328 12.08 11.45 -11.74
CA LYS A 328 13.06 12.29 -12.46
C LYS A 328 13.08 11.98 -13.95
N MET A 329 13.00 10.70 -14.31
CA MET A 329 12.88 10.24 -15.71
C MET A 329 11.64 10.83 -16.37
N VAL A 330 10.47 10.74 -15.73
CA VAL A 330 9.24 11.35 -16.26
C VAL A 330 9.39 12.87 -16.42
N ASN A 331 10.00 13.56 -15.46
CA ASN A 331 10.23 15.01 -15.57
C ASN A 331 11.25 15.37 -16.66
N LEU A 332 12.27 14.53 -16.89
CA LEU A 332 13.27 14.72 -17.94
C LEU A 332 12.64 14.61 -19.33
N LEU A 333 11.86 13.55 -19.55
CA LEU A 333 11.24 13.26 -20.85
C LEU A 333 10.01 14.15 -21.10
N PHE A 334 9.25 14.47 -20.05
CA PHE A 334 7.97 15.18 -20.14
C PHE A 334 7.86 16.33 -19.11
N PRO A 335 8.70 17.38 -19.22
CA PRO A 335 8.78 18.45 -18.23
C PRO A 335 7.43 19.15 -18.04
N GLY A 336 6.92 19.10 -16.81
CA GLY A 336 5.61 19.69 -16.44
C GLY A 336 4.39 18.98 -17.03
N LYS A 337 4.56 17.79 -17.62
CA LYS A 337 3.53 17.03 -18.34
C LYS A 337 3.51 15.56 -17.89
N PRO A 338 2.94 15.27 -16.70
CA PRO A 338 2.72 13.88 -16.29
C PRO A 338 1.85 13.11 -17.29
N GLN A 339 2.15 11.82 -17.46
CA GLN A 339 1.49 10.91 -18.42
C GLN A 339 0.31 10.17 -17.78
N ASP A 340 -0.73 9.87 -18.57
CA ASP A 340 -1.89 9.07 -18.12
C ASP A 340 -1.48 7.63 -18.05
N ILE A 341 -0.87 7.18 -19.14
CA ILE A 341 -0.38 5.83 -19.30
C ILE A 341 1.06 5.94 -19.78
N LEU A 342 1.98 5.33 -19.05
CA LEU A 342 3.39 5.26 -19.40
C LEU A 342 3.83 3.81 -19.48
N TYR A 343 4.32 3.40 -20.64
CA TYR A 343 4.91 2.09 -20.89
C TYR A 343 6.43 2.23 -21.02
N ASP A 344 7.20 1.37 -20.36
CA ASP A 344 8.65 1.40 -20.44
C ASP A 344 9.22 1.00 -21.81
N GLY A 345 8.46 0.23 -22.60
CA GLY A 345 8.89 -0.25 -23.91
C GLY A 345 9.84 -1.44 -23.88
N ILE A 346 10.06 -2.08 -22.72
CA ILE A 346 10.98 -3.22 -22.61
C ILE A 346 10.26 -4.51 -23.07
N THR A 347 10.89 -5.27 -23.96
CA THR A 347 10.30 -6.47 -24.60
C THR A 347 11.21 -7.71 -24.52
N ARG A 348 10.64 -8.91 -24.74
CA ARG A 348 11.39 -10.17 -24.82
C ARG A 348 12.05 -10.31 -26.19
N ASN A 349 13.38 -10.14 -26.27
CA ASN A 349 14.20 -10.39 -27.46
C ASN A 349 14.22 -9.30 -28.56
N ASP A 350 14.03 -8.02 -28.21
CA ASP A 350 14.02 -6.92 -29.19
C ASP A 350 13.10 -7.24 -30.38
N ASP A 351 11.95 -7.87 -30.10
CA ASP A 351 10.98 -8.22 -31.12
C ASP A 351 10.50 -6.93 -31.79
N GLU A 352 10.79 -6.77 -33.08
CA GLU A 352 10.40 -5.61 -33.89
C GLU A 352 8.87 -5.50 -34.07
N SER A 353 8.10 -6.48 -33.60
CA SER A 353 6.64 -6.33 -33.56
C SER A 353 6.26 -5.20 -32.62
N SER A 354 5.45 -4.27 -33.13
CA SER A 354 5.10 -3.02 -32.44
C SER A 354 4.35 -3.21 -31.12
N ASN A 355 3.90 -4.44 -30.83
CA ASN A 355 3.17 -4.80 -29.62
C ASN A 355 3.44 -6.26 -29.20
N SER A 356 4.72 -6.66 -29.17
CA SER A 356 5.16 -8.02 -28.79
C SER A 356 4.72 -8.46 -27.39
N MET A 357 4.48 -7.49 -26.50
CA MET A 357 4.09 -7.73 -25.10
C MET A 357 2.56 -7.79 -24.91
N ASN A 358 1.78 -7.73 -26.00
CA ASN A 358 0.32 -7.83 -25.98
C ASN A 358 -0.33 -6.81 -25.02
N ILE A 359 0.01 -5.54 -25.21
CA ILE A 359 -0.56 -4.40 -24.49
C ILE A 359 -1.78 -3.88 -25.25
N CYS A 360 -2.90 -3.74 -24.57
CA CYS A 360 -4.19 -3.36 -25.10
C CYS A 360 -4.71 -2.12 -24.36
N ILE A 361 -4.83 -0.99 -25.07
CA ILE A 361 -5.28 0.30 -24.54
C ILE A 361 -6.43 0.80 -25.41
N ARG A 362 -7.65 0.87 -24.86
CA ARG A 362 -8.84 1.34 -25.59
C ARG A 362 -9.83 2.06 -24.68
N ASP A 363 -10.70 2.88 -25.24
CA ASP A 363 -11.87 3.47 -24.54
C ASP A 363 -11.59 4.21 -23.21
N ASN A 364 -10.34 4.61 -22.95
CA ASN A 364 -10.00 5.44 -21.80
C ASN A 364 -10.36 6.91 -22.10
N THR A 365 -10.93 7.59 -21.11
CA THR A 365 -11.41 8.97 -21.23
C THR A 365 -10.54 9.95 -20.43
N GLY A 366 -10.50 11.20 -20.88
CA GLY A 366 -9.79 12.30 -20.24
C GLY A 366 -9.62 13.47 -21.22
N ASP A 367 -9.63 14.72 -20.74
CA ASP A 367 -9.61 15.91 -21.59
C ASP A 367 -8.43 15.94 -22.58
N GLN A 368 -7.31 15.32 -22.17
CA GLN A 368 -6.11 15.11 -23.00
C GLN A 368 -5.40 13.83 -22.54
N LEU A 369 -5.91 12.66 -22.93
CA LEU A 369 -5.21 11.41 -22.65
C LEU A 369 -3.79 11.44 -23.23
N ARG A 370 -2.79 11.42 -22.35
CA ARG A 370 -1.35 11.45 -22.61
C ARG A 370 -0.80 10.05 -22.44
N PHE A 371 -0.39 9.47 -23.55
CA PHE A 371 0.32 8.22 -23.59
C PHE A 371 1.80 8.46 -23.86
N ALA A 372 2.67 7.64 -23.28
CA ALA A 372 4.06 7.54 -23.67
C ALA A 372 4.58 6.10 -23.59
N MET A 373 5.32 5.67 -24.61
CA MET A 373 6.26 4.56 -24.56
C MET A 373 7.67 5.16 -24.58
N VAL A 374 8.55 4.77 -23.65
CA VAL A 374 9.82 5.48 -23.45
C VAL A 374 11.08 4.76 -23.93
N ASP A 375 11.02 3.53 -24.42
CA ASP A 375 12.19 2.76 -24.92
C ASP A 375 13.33 2.69 -23.89
N ALA A 376 13.00 2.27 -22.66
CA ALA A 376 13.92 2.28 -21.53
C ALA A 376 15.12 1.33 -21.70
N ALA A 377 15.04 0.32 -22.57
CA ALA A 377 16.15 -0.58 -22.86
C ALA A 377 17.27 0.07 -23.70
N HIS A 378 16.97 1.17 -24.40
CA HIS A 378 17.88 1.85 -25.32
C HIS A 378 18.06 3.33 -24.96
N ASP A 379 18.25 3.63 -23.67
CA ASP A 379 18.52 4.99 -23.16
C ASP A 379 17.48 6.05 -23.60
N PHE A 380 16.24 5.61 -23.84
CA PHE A 380 15.12 6.43 -24.31
C PHE A 380 15.30 7.01 -25.73
N ASP A 381 16.08 6.33 -26.59
CA ASP A 381 16.34 6.77 -27.97
C ASP A 381 15.06 6.90 -28.82
N HIS A 382 14.02 6.10 -28.55
CA HIS A 382 12.77 6.07 -29.32
C HIS A 382 11.50 6.30 -28.47
N VAL A 383 11.43 7.44 -27.78
CA VAL A 383 10.19 7.86 -27.09
C VAL A 383 9.06 8.09 -28.10
N SER A 384 7.93 7.39 -27.91
CA SER A 384 6.71 7.56 -28.70
C SER A 384 5.54 8.03 -27.83
N GLN A 385 4.75 8.97 -28.34
CA GLN A 385 3.47 9.38 -27.74
C GLN A 385 2.26 8.90 -28.55
N ASP A 386 2.49 8.05 -29.56
CA ASP A 386 1.43 7.46 -30.37
C ASP A 386 0.92 6.17 -29.72
N PRO A 387 -0.34 6.12 -29.24
CA PRO A 387 -0.91 4.92 -28.65
C PRO A 387 -1.40 3.90 -29.70
N SER A 388 -1.42 4.25 -31.00
CA SER A 388 -2.01 3.42 -32.06
C SER A 388 -1.51 1.96 -32.10
N PRO A 389 -0.22 1.65 -31.84
CA PRO A 389 0.25 0.26 -31.78
C PRO A 389 -0.41 -0.61 -30.71
N TYR A 390 -0.97 0.02 -29.67
CA TYR A 390 -1.57 -0.63 -28.51
C TYR A 390 -3.10 -0.58 -28.54
N ASN A 391 -3.70 0.04 -29.57
CA ASN A 391 -5.14 0.09 -29.73
C ASN A 391 -5.68 -1.27 -30.20
N CYS A 392 -6.28 -2.00 -29.28
CA CYS A 392 -6.93 -3.28 -29.50
C CYS A 392 -8.40 -3.08 -29.91
N GLN A 393 -8.86 -3.85 -30.91
CA GLN A 393 -10.24 -3.83 -31.42
C GLN A 393 -11.17 -4.76 -30.63
#